data_AF-A0A183HST7-F1
#
_entry.id   AF-A0A183HST7-F1
#
_cell.length_a   1.000
_cell.length_b   1.000
_cell.length_c   1.000
_cell.angle_alpha   90.00
_cell.angle_beta   90.00
_cell.angle_gamma   90.00
#
_symmetry.space_group_name_H-M   'P 1'
#
loop_
_entity.id
_entity.type
_entity.pdbx_description
1 polymer ?
#
loop_
_entity_poly.entity_id
_entity_poly.type
_entity_poly.pdbx_seq_one_letter_code
_entity_poly.pdbx_strand_id
1 'polypeptide(L)'
;LSSLGEVLKKDGYQCHVVSNVVEEDADSFGFQLANVINAVIAGKPLNEALQSMNLASANKTASFGDKTALLFGGECTVTIKGSGNGGRNQQIVLAALSKLLEQFDFGQEKVEFALMSAGTDGQDGPTDAAGAVLTSNDMRHIREAGSKWEKMVIDDYLNNNDSYNFWKKFNNGKSHIIFGPSGTNVMDVQVLLFNIK
;
A
#
# COMPACT_ATOMS: atom_id res chain seq x y z
N LEU A 1 -8.23 3.40 -13.51
CA LEU A 1 -8.86 3.91 -12.26
C LEU A 1 -10.39 3.96 -12.31
N SER A 2 -11.03 4.49 -13.36
CA SER A 2 -12.50 4.55 -13.48
C SER A 2 -13.18 3.20 -13.30
N SER A 3 -12.76 2.18 -14.07
CA SER A 3 -13.35 0.83 -14.01
C SER A 3 -13.18 0.17 -12.64
N LEU A 4 -12.02 0.38 -11.99
CA LEU A 4 -11.78 -0.09 -10.63
C LEU A 4 -12.73 0.59 -9.64
N GLY A 5 -12.93 1.90 -9.78
CA GLY A 5 -13.89 2.64 -8.96
C GLY A 5 -15.33 2.15 -9.14
N GLU A 6 -15.73 1.71 -10.33
CA GLU A 6 -17.05 1.10 -10.54
C GLU A 6 -17.21 -0.24 -9.82
N VAL A 7 -16.17 -1.07 -9.80
CA VAL A 7 -16.18 -2.34 -9.05
C VAL A 7 -16.32 -2.06 -7.54
N LEU A 8 -15.49 -1.19 -6.99
CA LEU A 8 -15.50 -0.88 -5.56
C LEU A 8 -16.82 -0.20 -5.11
N LYS A 9 -17.42 0.64 -5.95
CA LYS A 9 -18.74 1.23 -5.68
C LYS A 9 -19.84 0.17 -5.57
N LYS A 10 -19.78 -0.92 -6.35
CA LYS A 10 -20.73 -2.04 -6.23
C LYS A 10 -20.63 -2.73 -4.86
N ASP A 11 -19.44 -2.71 -4.25
CA ASP A 11 -19.20 -3.23 -2.90
C ASP A 11 -19.46 -2.20 -1.78
N GLY A 12 -20.02 -1.04 -2.15
CA GLY A 12 -20.45 0.01 -1.24
C GLY A 12 -19.37 1.02 -0.85
N TYR A 13 -18.21 1.03 -1.53
CA TYR A 13 -17.16 2.01 -1.26
C TYR A 13 -17.47 3.37 -1.90
N GLN A 14 -17.24 4.43 -1.14
CA GLN A 14 -17.12 5.79 -1.68
C GLN A 14 -15.71 5.94 -2.28
N CYS A 15 -15.62 5.98 -3.60
CA CYS A 15 -14.33 6.05 -4.30
C CYS A 15 -13.91 7.48 -4.61
N HIS A 16 -12.67 7.80 -4.27
CA HIS A 16 -12.01 9.07 -4.56
C HIS A 16 -10.72 8.80 -5.33
N VAL A 17 -10.65 9.31 -6.56
CA VAL A 17 -9.37 9.38 -7.28
C VAL A 17 -8.57 10.51 -6.68
N VAL A 18 -7.51 10.17 -5.95
CA VAL A 18 -6.63 11.16 -5.30
C VAL A 18 -5.62 11.68 -6.30
N SER A 19 -4.96 10.80 -7.06
CA SER A 19 -4.04 11.18 -8.13
C SER A 19 -4.05 10.14 -9.25
N ASN A 20 -3.82 10.58 -10.48
CA ASN A 20 -3.58 9.72 -11.64
C ASN A 20 -2.16 9.86 -12.21
N VAL A 21 -1.29 10.59 -11.52
CA VAL A 21 0.09 10.92 -11.92
C VAL A 21 1.04 10.84 -10.72
N VAL A 22 1.02 9.72 -9.99
CA VAL A 22 2.01 9.49 -8.93
C VAL A 22 3.37 9.22 -9.59
N GLU A 23 4.31 10.15 -9.42
CA GLU A 23 5.67 10.12 -9.98
C GLU A 23 6.69 10.33 -8.86
N GLU A 24 6.67 9.44 -7.86
CA GLU A 24 7.54 9.52 -6.68
C GLU A 24 8.44 8.29 -6.55
N ASP A 25 9.45 8.39 -5.67
CA ASP A 25 10.17 7.22 -5.17
C ASP A 25 9.25 6.34 -4.32
N ALA A 26 9.34 5.04 -4.50
CA ALA A 26 8.49 4.02 -3.89
C ALA A 26 8.51 4.05 -2.35
N ASP A 27 9.69 4.27 -1.75
CA ASP A 27 9.80 4.35 -0.29
C ASP A 27 9.04 5.59 0.22
N SER A 28 9.25 6.73 -0.45
CA SER A 28 8.61 8.01 -0.11
C SER A 28 7.09 7.92 -0.19
N PHE A 29 6.55 7.37 -1.28
CA PHE A 29 5.10 7.23 -1.44
C PHE A 29 4.50 6.22 -0.45
N GLY A 30 5.18 5.10 -0.20
CA GLY A 30 4.79 4.14 0.84
C GLY A 30 4.70 4.77 2.23
N PHE A 31 5.67 5.60 2.61
CA PHE A 31 5.64 6.34 3.88
C PHE A 31 4.49 7.35 3.96
N GLN A 32 4.17 8.04 2.86
CA GLN A 32 3.02 8.94 2.81
C GLN A 32 1.70 8.19 3.01
N LEU A 33 1.53 7.03 2.37
CA LEU A 33 0.35 6.18 2.53
C LEU A 33 0.21 5.69 3.98
N ALA A 34 1.30 5.27 4.61
CA ALA A 34 1.31 4.91 6.03
C ALA A 34 0.91 6.07 6.94
N ASN A 35 1.36 7.29 6.66
CA ASN A 35 0.94 8.47 7.43
C ASN A 35 -0.56 8.74 7.31
N VAL A 36 -1.15 8.54 6.12
CA VAL A 36 -2.61 8.63 5.94
C VAL A 36 -3.33 7.57 6.76
N ILE A 37 -2.86 6.32 6.73
CA ILE A 37 -3.41 5.22 7.53
C ILE A 37 -3.38 5.57 9.02
N ASN A 38 -2.22 5.96 9.56
CA ASN A 38 -2.08 6.36 10.97
C ASN A 38 -2.99 7.53 11.35
N ALA A 39 -3.11 8.54 10.48
CA ALA A 39 -3.97 9.69 10.73
C ALA A 39 -5.45 9.28 10.82
N VAL A 40 -5.93 8.46 9.90
CA VAL A 40 -7.32 7.97 9.88
C VAL A 40 -7.63 7.12 11.11
N ILE A 41 -6.71 6.23 11.46
CA ILE A 41 -6.79 5.39 12.67
C ILE A 41 -6.87 6.22 13.94
N ALA A 42 -6.08 7.30 14.01
CA ALA A 42 -6.13 8.25 15.11
C ALA A 42 -7.42 9.11 15.13
N GLY A 43 -8.38 8.83 14.23
CA GLY A 43 -9.67 9.51 14.15
C GLY A 43 -9.62 10.85 13.42
N LYS A 44 -8.54 11.17 12.70
CA LYS A 44 -8.49 12.40 11.91
C LYS A 44 -9.40 12.30 10.69
N PRO A 45 -10.07 13.40 10.31
CA PRO A 45 -10.78 13.49 9.04
C PRO A 45 -9.87 13.16 7.85
N LEU A 46 -10.42 12.46 6.85
CA LEU A 46 -9.64 11.98 5.71
C LEU A 46 -9.02 13.12 4.87
N ASN A 47 -9.72 14.24 4.70
CA ASN A 47 -9.20 15.41 4.02
C ASN A 47 -7.96 15.98 4.74
N GLU A 48 -7.93 15.99 6.08
CA GLU A 48 -6.76 16.37 6.87
C GLU A 48 -5.65 15.33 6.77
N ALA A 49 -5.98 14.04 6.82
CA ALA A 49 -5.01 12.96 6.62
C ALA A 49 -4.31 13.09 5.25
N LEU A 50 -5.06 13.38 4.19
CA LEU A 50 -4.52 13.58 2.84
C LEU A 50 -3.64 14.83 2.71
N GLN A 51 -3.71 15.80 3.64
CA GLN A 51 -2.82 16.96 3.61
C GLN A 51 -1.35 16.58 3.84
N SER A 52 -1.06 15.48 4.54
CA SER A 52 0.30 15.01 4.73
C SER A 52 0.96 14.44 3.47
N MET A 53 0.18 14.21 2.40
CA MET A 53 0.74 13.76 1.12
C MET A 53 1.37 14.93 0.36
N ASN A 54 2.57 14.71 -0.19
CA ASN A 54 3.32 15.68 -0.97
C ASN A 54 3.08 15.53 -2.49
N LEU A 55 1.84 15.23 -2.86
CA LEU A 55 1.41 15.11 -4.24
C LEU A 55 0.82 16.43 -4.72
N ALA A 56 1.51 17.12 -5.64
CA ALA A 56 1.13 18.45 -6.12
C ALA A 56 -0.26 18.48 -6.80
N SER A 57 -0.66 17.39 -7.46
CA SER A 57 -1.94 17.24 -8.17
C SER A 57 -3.00 16.48 -7.37
N ALA A 58 -2.74 16.15 -6.09
CA ALA A 58 -3.67 15.35 -5.32
C ALA A 58 -4.98 16.07 -5.04
N ASN A 59 -6.10 15.40 -5.35
CA ASN A 59 -7.41 15.80 -4.90
C ASN A 59 -7.59 15.44 -3.42
N LYS A 60 -7.38 16.43 -2.54
CA LYS A 60 -7.46 16.30 -1.08
C LYS A 60 -8.84 16.57 -0.51
N THR A 61 -9.88 16.62 -1.35
CA THR A 61 -11.27 16.93 -0.93
C THR A 61 -12.10 15.71 -0.55
N ALA A 62 -11.46 14.53 -0.40
CA ALA A 62 -12.18 13.29 -0.12
C ALA A 62 -12.93 13.38 1.23
N SER A 63 -14.24 13.12 1.17
CA SER A 63 -15.09 12.95 2.34
C SER A 63 -14.94 11.55 2.91
N PHE A 64 -14.94 11.43 4.23
CA PHE A 64 -14.87 10.13 4.89
C PHE A 64 -16.28 9.59 5.11
N GLY A 65 -16.53 8.36 4.67
CA GLY A 65 -17.74 7.59 4.99
C GLY A 65 -17.34 6.24 5.58
N ASP A 66 -18.32 5.43 6.00
CA ASP A 66 -18.04 4.13 6.65
C ASP A 66 -17.15 3.23 5.78
N LYS A 67 -17.32 3.27 4.46
CA LYS A 67 -16.43 2.61 3.48
C LYS A 67 -15.87 3.63 2.50
N THR A 68 -14.57 3.84 2.52
CA THR A 68 -13.88 4.78 1.62
C THR A 68 -12.76 4.09 0.85
N ALA A 69 -12.63 4.40 -0.43
CA ALA A 69 -11.55 3.93 -1.29
C ALA A 69 -10.80 5.13 -1.88
N LEU A 70 -9.50 5.21 -1.62
CA LEU A 70 -8.59 6.16 -2.25
C LEU A 70 -7.87 5.45 -3.40
N LEU A 71 -7.94 6.04 -4.58
CA LEU A 71 -7.39 5.49 -5.81
C LEU A 71 -6.25 6.35 -6.30
N PHE A 72 -5.14 5.71 -6.60
CA PHE A 72 -3.95 6.32 -7.15
C PHE A 72 -3.51 5.56 -8.39
N GLY A 73 -2.97 6.29 -9.36
CA GLY A 73 -2.31 5.71 -10.53
C GLY A 73 -1.13 6.56 -10.92
N GLY A 74 -0.19 5.96 -11.65
CA GLY A 74 1.05 6.59 -12.07
C GLY A 74 2.14 5.54 -12.24
N GLU A 75 3.38 5.98 -12.27
CA GLU A 75 4.53 5.12 -12.36
C GLU A 75 5.59 5.60 -11.38
N CYS A 76 5.71 4.89 -10.26
CA CYS A 76 6.73 5.19 -9.27
C CYS A 76 8.11 4.74 -9.75
N THR A 77 9.14 5.26 -9.11
CA THR A 77 10.51 4.77 -9.27
C THR A 77 10.98 4.09 -8.00
N VAL A 78 12.02 3.27 -8.09
CA VAL A 78 12.68 2.72 -6.90
C VAL A 78 14.17 3.01 -6.97
N THR A 79 14.70 3.63 -5.92
CA THR A 79 16.14 3.81 -5.78
C THR A 79 16.80 2.52 -5.33
N ILE A 80 17.62 1.92 -6.20
CA ILE A 80 18.36 0.70 -5.89
C ILE A 80 19.56 1.02 -5.00
N LYS A 81 19.58 0.42 -3.81
CA LYS A 81 20.59 0.53 -2.74
C LYS A 81 21.26 -0.83 -2.46
N GLY A 82 20.52 -1.92 -2.65
CA GLY A 82 20.96 -3.29 -2.38
C GLY A 82 21.02 -4.19 -3.61
N SER A 83 21.04 -5.50 -3.35
CA SER A 83 21.15 -6.56 -4.37
C SER A 83 19.98 -7.55 -4.34
N GLY A 84 18.94 -7.23 -3.58
CA GLY A 84 17.70 -8.00 -3.49
C GLY A 84 16.90 -7.99 -4.79
N ASN A 85 15.80 -8.75 -4.77
CA ASN A 85 14.84 -8.79 -5.86
C ASN A 85 13.51 -8.14 -5.44
N GLY A 86 12.86 -7.44 -6.37
CA GLY A 86 11.62 -6.73 -6.11
C GLY A 86 11.28 -5.73 -7.20
N GLY A 87 10.20 -4.99 -6.97
CA GLY A 87 9.79 -3.89 -7.83
C GLY A 87 9.16 -2.76 -7.02
N ARG A 88 8.84 -1.68 -7.71
CA ARG A 88 8.31 -0.44 -7.12
C ARG A 88 7.00 -0.69 -6.37
N ASN A 89 6.10 -1.54 -6.90
CA ASN A 89 4.81 -1.79 -6.27
C ASN A 89 4.97 -2.59 -4.97
N GLN A 90 5.79 -3.63 -4.99
CA GLN A 90 6.15 -4.41 -3.80
C GLN A 90 6.89 -3.54 -2.76
N GLN A 91 7.77 -2.64 -3.22
CA GLN A 91 8.52 -1.72 -2.37
C GLN A 91 7.61 -0.69 -1.69
N ILE A 92 6.64 -0.09 -2.40
CA ILE A 92 5.67 0.86 -1.83
C ILE A 92 4.96 0.25 -0.61
N VAL A 93 4.46 -0.97 -0.74
CA VAL A 93 3.71 -1.64 0.32
C VAL A 93 4.64 -2.03 1.48
N LEU A 94 5.89 -2.42 1.18
CA LEU A 94 6.88 -2.76 2.21
C LEU A 94 7.33 -1.53 3.00
N ALA A 95 7.52 -0.41 2.32
CA ALA A 95 7.84 0.88 2.94
C ALA A 95 6.69 1.35 3.83
N ALA A 96 5.45 1.24 3.36
CA ALA A 96 4.28 1.53 4.17
C ALA A 96 4.24 0.66 5.43
N LEU A 97 4.47 -0.66 5.30
CA LEU A 97 4.55 -1.56 6.44
C LEU A 97 5.63 -1.13 7.45
N SER A 98 6.86 -0.90 6.98
CA SER A 98 7.97 -0.44 7.83
C SER A 98 7.58 0.81 8.62
N LYS A 99 6.94 1.79 7.96
CA LYS A 99 6.51 3.04 8.57
C LYS A 99 5.40 2.85 9.60
N LEU A 100 4.42 1.98 9.32
CA LEU A 100 3.34 1.66 10.27
C LEU A 100 3.89 1.01 11.55
N LEU A 101 4.94 0.20 11.44
CA LEU A 101 5.58 -0.43 12.61
C LEU A 101 6.35 0.54 13.52
N GLU A 102 6.54 1.81 13.13
CA GLU A 102 7.03 2.84 14.06
C GLU A 102 6.01 3.15 15.17
N GLN A 103 4.72 2.91 14.92
CA GLN A 103 3.62 3.18 15.85
C GLN A 103 2.94 1.85 16.20
N PHE A 104 3.47 1.16 17.21
CA PHE A 104 3.15 -0.23 17.51
C PHE A 104 1.85 -0.41 18.34
N ASP A 105 0.70 0.11 17.86
CA ASP A 105 -0.59 -0.10 18.55
C ASP A 105 -1.81 -0.28 17.62
N PHE A 106 -1.75 -1.24 16.71
CA PHE A 106 -2.87 -1.60 15.82
C PHE A 106 -3.94 -2.51 16.49
N GLY A 107 -4.12 -2.39 17.80
CA GLY A 107 -4.69 -3.46 18.61
C GLY A 107 -6.20 -3.47 18.79
N GLN A 108 -6.87 -2.32 18.69
CA GLN A 108 -8.29 -2.15 19.00
C GLN A 108 -8.97 -1.11 18.09
N GLU A 109 -8.57 -1.06 16.83
CA GLU A 109 -9.01 0.00 15.95
C GLU A 109 -10.43 -0.24 15.46
N LYS A 110 -11.25 0.82 15.51
CA LYS A 110 -12.56 0.85 14.85
C LYS A 110 -12.43 0.92 13.33
N VAL A 111 -11.22 1.04 12.80
CA VAL A 111 -10.95 1.19 11.37
C VAL A 111 -10.17 -0.03 10.89
N GLU A 112 -10.70 -0.73 9.89
CA GLU A 112 -9.93 -1.70 9.11
C GLU A 112 -9.43 -1.02 7.83
N PHE A 113 -8.24 -1.39 7.36
CA PHE A 113 -7.70 -0.91 6.10
C PHE A 113 -7.15 -2.04 5.22
N ALA A 114 -7.04 -1.74 3.93
CA ALA A 114 -6.25 -2.54 2.98
C ALA A 114 -5.53 -1.60 2.02
N LEU A 115 -4.21 -1.73 1.95
CA LEU A 115 -3.33 -1.05 1.00
C LEU A 115 -2.86 -2.06 -0.05
N MET A 116 -3.12 -1.78 -1.32
CA MET A 116 -2.65 -2.57 -2.44
C MET A 116 -1.86 -1.69 -3.39
N SER A 117 -0.77 -2.23 -3.95
CA SER A 117 -0.05 -1.63 -5.06
C SER A 117 0.27 -2.71 -6.08
N ALA A 118 -0.06 -2.50 -7.36
CA ALA A 118 0.21 -3.48 -8.40
C ALA A 118 0.40 -2.86 -9.80
N GLY A 119 1.31 -3.46 -10.57
CA GLY A 119 1.46 -3.25 -12.01
C GLY A 119 0.33 -3.92 -12.78
N THR A 120 -0.30 -3.18 -13.70
CA THR A 120 -1.47 -3.69 -14.44
C THR A 120 -1.13 -4.73 -15.50
N ASP A 121 0.15 -4.85 -15.86
CA ASP A 121 0.70 -5.90 -16.73
C ASP A 121 0.91 -7.23 -16.04
N GLY A 122 0.81 -7.27 -14.71
CA GLY A 122 1.05 -8.47 -13.91
C GLY A 122 2.50 -8.66 -13.51
N GLN A 123 3.35 -7.66 -13.73
CA GLN A 123 4.78 -7.70 -13.40
C GLN A 123 5.20 -6.44 -12.63
N ASP A 124 6.15 -6.62 -11.72
CA ASP A 124 6.74 -5.56 -10.91
C ASP A 124 8.24 -5.85 -10.73
N GLY A 125 9.07 -5.05 -11.41
CA GLY A 125 10.51 -5.31 -11.51
C GLY A 125 10.83 -6.62 -12.26
N PRO A 126 12.02 -7.20 -12.04
CA PRO A 126 12.42 -8.48 -12.66
C PRO A 126 11.84 -9.67 -11.89
N THR A 127 10.52 -9.68 -11.66
CA THR A 127 9.81 -10.70 -10.88
C THR A 127 8.59 -11.24 -11.62
N ASP A 128 8.00 -12.32 -11.11
CA ASP A 128 6.71 -12.87 -11.57
C ASP A 128 5.51 -12.29 -10.80
N ALA A 129 5.74 -11.37 -9.87
CA ALA A 129 4.70 -10.71 -9.10
C ALA A 129 4.29 -9.39 -9.73
N ALA A 130 3.03 -9.03 -9.57
CA ALA A 130 2.50 -7.73 -9.96
C ALA A 130 2.68 -6.68 -8.86
N GLY A 131 2.84 -7.11 -7.60
CA GLY A 131 2.80 -6.19 -6.46
C GLY A 131 2.53 -6.89 -5.14
N ALA A 132 1.99 -6.15 -4.17
CA ALA A 132 1.67 -6.66 -2.83
C ALA A 132 0.41 -6.01 -2.25
N VAL A 133 -0.11 -6.61 -1.18
CA VAL A 133 -1.22 -6.08 -0.38
C VAL A 133 -0.88 -6.17 1.11
N LEU A 134 -1.19 -5.11 1.85
CA LEU A 134 -1.08 -5.02 3.29
C LEU A 134 -2.44 -4.71 3.90
N THR A 135 -2.85 -5.49 4.89
CA THR A 135 -4.15 -5.34 5.54
C THR A 135 -4.02 -5.21 7.06
N SER A 136 -5.09 -4.77 7.73
CA SER A 136 -5.17 -4.84 9.20
C SER A 136 -4.99 -6.25 9.76
N ASN A 137 -5.33 -7.32 9.00
CA ASN A 137 -5.05 -8.70 9.40
C ASN A 137 -3.56 -9.02 9.38
N ASP A 138 -2.79 -8.45 8.44
CA ASP A 138 -1.35 -8.62 8.38
C ASP A 138 -0.66 -7.93 9.57
N MET A 139 -1.16 -6.76 9.99
CA MET A 139 -0.70 -6.09 11.21
C MET A 139 -0.97 -6.94 12.46
N ARG A 140 -2.16 -7.57 12.54
CA ARG A 140 -2.48 -8.54 13.61
C ARG A 140 -1.55 -9.76 13.57
N HIS A 141 -1.28 -10.30 12.37
CA HIS A 141 -0.35 -11.41 12.18
C HIS A 141 1.05 -11.09 12.67
N ILE A 142 1.56 -9.89 12.38
CA ILE A 142 2.88 -9.43 12.86
C ILE A 142 2.91 -9.40 14.38
N ARG A 143 1.88 -8.84 15.02
CA ARG A 143 1.77 -8.80 16.48
C ARG A 143 1.76 -10.20 17.10
N GLU A 144 1.03 -11.14 16.50
CA GLU A 144 0.95 -12.53 16.96
C GLU A 144 2.25 -13.31 16.72
N ALA A 145 3.01 -12.96 15.69
CA ALA A 145 4.28 -13.59 15.34
C ALA A 145 5.46 -13.17 16.24
N GLY A 146 5.26 -12.19 17.15
CA GLY A 146 6.28 -11.69 18.05
C GLY A 146 7.50 -11.13 17.31
N SER A 147 8.70 -11.54 17.70
CA SER A 147 9.95 -10.98 17.16
C SER A 147 10.26 -11.37 15.70
N LYS A 148 9.49 -12.27 15.11
CA LYS A 148 9.73 -12.78 13.74
C LYS A 148 9.64 -11.69 12.66
N TRP A 149 8.75 -10.73 12.84
CA TRP A 149 8.45 -9.67 11.87
C TRP A 149 8.59 -8.28 12.48
N GLU A 150 9.58 -8.11 13.37
CA GLU A 150 9.93 -6.79 13.91
C GLU A 150 10.41 -5.84 12.82
N LYS A 151 10.24 -4.53 13.06
CA LYS A 151 10.61 -3.48 12.11
C LYS A 151 12.04 -3.63 11.57
N MET A 152 13.01 -4.01 12.41
CA MET A 152 14.39 -4.22 11.98
C MET A 152 14.50 -5.27 10.86
N VAL A 153 13.76 -6.38 10.98
CA VAL A 153 13.71 -7.43 9.94
C VAL A 153 13.09 -6.88 8.66
N ILE A 154 12.00 -6.10 8.77
CA ILE A 154 11.34 -5.47 7.62
C ILE A 154 12.28 -4.48 6.92
N ASP A 155 12.98 -3.66 7.69
CA ASP A 155 13.92 -2.66 7.21
C ASP A 155 15.11 -3.29 6.48
N ASP A 156 15.58 -4.47 6.91
CA ASP A 156 16.65 -5.20 6.22
C ASP A 156 16.22 -5.57 4.79
N TYR A 157 15.00 -6.08 4.60
CA TYR A 157 14.47 -6.36 3.26
C TYR A 157 14.28 -5.06 2.45
N LEU A 158 13.74 -4.01 3.07
CA LEU A 158 13.48 -2.73 2.40
C LEU A 158 14.78 -2.08 1.90
N ASN A 159 15.80 -2.00 2.76
CA ASN A 159 17.09 -1.39 2.47
C ASN A 159 17.92 -2.20 1.46
N ASN A 160 17.70 -3.52 1.39
CA ASN A 160 18.34 -4.37 0.39
C ASN A 160 17.56 -4.42 -0.94
N ASN A 161 16.45 -3.69 -1.08
CA ASN A 161 15.51 -3.77 -2.21
C ASN A 161 15.02 -5.22 -2.48
N ASP A 162 14.80 -5.99 -1.41
CA ASP A 162 14.45 -7.41 -1.48
C ASP A 162 12.96 -7.68 -1.18
N SER A 163 12.09 -6.79 -1.66
CA SER A 163 10.65 -6.82 -1.38
C SER A 163 9.97 -8.10 -1.89
N TYR A 164 10.45 -8.69 -2.98
CA TYR A 164 9.94 -9.96 -3.51
C TYR A 164 10.08 -11.11 -2.53
N ASN A 165 11.30 -11.29 -2.00
CA ASN A 165 11.57 -12.38 -1.06
C ASN A 165 10.88 -12.15 0.28
N PHE A 166 10.70 -10.88 0.69
CA PHE A 166 9.86 -10.55 1.84
C PHE A 166 8.43 -11.03 1.63
N TRP A 167 7.73 -10.56 0.59
CA TRP A 167 6.31 -10.87 0.38
C TRP A 167 6.08 -12.36 0.11
N LYS A 168 7.02 -13.03 -0.55
CA LYS A 168 7.00 -14.50 -0.73
C LYS A 168 7.04 -15.27 0.59
N LYS A 169 7.78 -14.79 1.60
CA LYS A 169 7.92 -15.44 2.91
C LYS A 169 6.85 -14.99 3.90
N PHE A 170 6.49 -13.72 3.87
CA PHE A 170 5.54 -13.10 4.77
C PHE A 170 4.15 -13.70 4.60
N ASN A 171 3.51 -14.09 5.71
CA ASN A 171 2.18 -14.71 5.71
C ASN A 171 2.02 -15.83 4.66
N ASN A 172 3.08 -16.62 4.45
CA ASN A 172 3.16 -17.69 3.44
C ASN A 172 2.81 -17.24 2.01
N GLY A 173 3.16 -16.01 1.64
CA GLY A 173 2.93 -15.49 0.29
C GLY A 173 1.51 -14.97 0.04
N LYS A 174 0.61 -15.01 1.04
CA LYS A 174 -0.79 -14.58 0.86
C LYS A 174 -0.94 -13.09 0.54
N SER A 175 0.03 -12.29 0.96
CA SER A 175 0.10 -10.85 0.71
C SER A 175 0.84 -10.50 -0.58
N HIS A 176 1.29 -11.50 -1.34
CA HIS A 176 2.03 -11.34 -2.58
C HIS A 176 1.07 -11.48 -3.78
N ILE A 177 1.04 -10.48 -4.66
CA ILE A 177 0.08 -10.46 -5.78
C ILE A 177 0.75 -11.08 -7.00
N ILE A 178 0.33 -12.30 -7.33
CA ILE A 178 0.82 -13.06 -8.50
C ILE A 178 -0.39 -13.53 -9.30
N PHE A 179 -0.72 -12.83 -10.38
CA PHE A 179 -1.80 -13.22 -11.30
C PHE A 179 -1.32 -13.50 -12.73
N GLY A 180 -0.02 -13.40 -12.97
CA GLY A 180 0.58 -13.61 -14.29
C GLY A 180 0.30 -12.46 -15.28
N PRO A 181 0.77 -12.59 -16.53
CA PRO A 181 0.65 -11.52 -17.52
C PRO A 181 -0.82 -11.25 -17.85
N SER A 182 -1.24 -9.99 -17.73
CA SER A 182 -2.62 -9.59 -18.04
C SER A 182 -2.86 -9.38 -19.55
N GLY A 183 -1.79 -9.20 -20.33
CA GLY A 183 -1.86 -8.84 -21.75
C GLY A 183 -2.15 -7.35 -22.00
N THR A 184 -2.13 -6.50 -20.98
CA THR A 184 -2.29 -5.04 -21.09
C THR A 184 -1.35 -4.31 -20.14
N ASN A 185 -0.93 -3.08 -20.45
CA ASN A 185 -0.19 -2.23 -19.52
C ASN A 185 -0.76 -0.81 -19.56
N VAL A 186 -1.34 -0.37 -18.44
CA VAL A 186 -1.88 0.98 -18.24
C VAL A 186 -1.33 1.60 -16.96
N MET A 187 -0.03 1.39 -16.72
CA MET A 187 0.74 1.84 -15.54
C MET A 187 0.39 1.09 -14.25
N ASP A 188 0.86 1.59 -13.10
CA ASP A 188 0.56 1.02 -11.80
C ASP A 188 -0.75 1.56 -11.23
N VAL A 189 -1.34 0.79 -10.32
CA VAL A 189 -2.52 1.19 -9.57
C VAL A 189 -2.28 0.92 -8.09
N GLN A 190 -2.58 1.93 -7.26
CA GLN A 190 -2.62 1.79 -5.81
C GLN A 190 -4.01 2.08 -5.27
N VAL A 191 -4.40 1.29 -4.29
CA VAL A 191 -5.72 1.32 -3.67
C VAL A 191 -5.53 1.32 -2.17
N LEU A 192 -6.08 2.32 -1.50
CA LEU A 192 -6.16 2.34 -0.05
C LEU A 192 -7.62 2.35 0.36
N LEU A 193 -8.07 1.26 0.96
CA LEU A 193 -9.41 1.07 1.46
C LEU A 193 -9.44 1.33 2.97
N PHE A 194 -10.51 1.97 3.42
CA PHE A 194 -10.87 2.08 4.83
C PHE A 194 -12.30 1.56 5.03
N ASN A 195 -12.51 0.85 6.14
CA ASN A 195 -13.82 0.43 6.62
C ASN A 195 -13.92 0.73 8.12
N ILE A 196 -14.73 1.71 8.47
CA ILE A 196 -15.00 2.12 9.85
C ILE A 196 -16.18 1.31 10.37
N LYS A 197 -16.00 0.64 11.50
CA LYS A 197 -17.03 -0.13 12.20
C LYS A 197 -17.69 0.68 13.30
#